data_AF-A0A9N9IRF5-F1
#
_entry.id   AF-A0A9N9IRF5-F1
#
_cell.length_a   1.000
_cell.length_b   1.000
_cell.length_c   1.000
_cell.angle_alpha   90.00
_cell.angle_beta   90.00
_cell.angle_gamma   90.00
#
_symmetry.space_group_name_H-M   'P 1'
#
loop_
_entity.id
_entity.type
_entity.pdbx_description
1 polymer ?
#
loop_
_entity_poly.entity_id
_entity_poly.type
_entity_poly.pdbx_seq_one_letter_code
_entity_poly.pdbx_strand_id
1 'polypeptide(L)'
;MGKTRSSKYAELKKIYEFSSEMLTKIFKELSDPDIHSCVLVNREWCRVGLPLLWEDPLSWGAPIIEIYLNFLSTEQRSSIRRTTVSLNKVSNHIFCYPDFIKKLSYTELHEAIFSWLIE
;
A
#
# COMPACT_ATOMS: atom_id res chain seq x y z
N MET A 1 -17.68 13.08 41.22
CA MET A 1 -16.75 13.77 40.29
C MET A 1 -15.92 12.73 39.57
N GLY A 2 -15.86 12.76 38.24
CA GLY A 2 -14.97 11.90 37.45
C GLY A 2 -15.63 11.23 36.24
N LYS A 3 -16.14 12.01 35.27
CA LYS A 3 -16.33 11.46 33.91
C LYS A 3 -14.95 11.15 33.36
N THR A 4 -14.59 9.87 33.35
CA THR A 4 -13.30 9.35 32.88
C THR A 4 -13.05 9.83 31.46
N ARG A 5 -11.87 10.43 31.21
CA ARG A 5 -11.40 10.89 29.88
C ARG A 5 -11.74 9.89 28.76
N SER A 6 -11.66 8.59 29.03
CA SER A 6 -11.96 7.48 28.12
C SER A 6 -13.37 7.51 27.49
N SER A 7 -14.41 7.96 28.22
CA SER A 7 -15.78 8.01 27.70
C SER A 7 -15.96 9.13 26.69
N LYS A 8 -15.32 10.28 26.91
CA LYS A 8 -15.37 11.42 25.99
C LYS A 8 -14.60 11.16 24.69
N TYR A 9 -13.47 10.44 24.75
CA TYR A 9 -12.76 10.01 23.54
C TYR A 9 -13.53 8.99 22.72
N ALA A 10 -14.26 8.05 23.35
CA ALA A 10 -15.11 7.11 22.65
C ALA A 10 -16.29 7.80 21.94
N GLU A 11 -16.87 8.82 22.57
CA GLU A 11 -17.92 9.65 21.98
C GLU A 11 -17.40 10.51 20.82
N LEU A 12 -16.23 11.16 20.98
CA LEU A 12 -15.59 11.91 19.89
C LEU A 12 -15.21 11.00 18.71
N LYS A 13 -14.72 9.79 18.98
CA LYS A 13 -14.38 8.81 17.95
C LYS A 13 -15.59 8.40 17.11
N LYS A 14 -16.77 8.28 17.74
CA LYS A 14 -18.05 8.04 17.05
C LYS A 14 -18.52 9.22 16.18
N ILE A 15 -18.18 10.46 16.55
CA ILE A 15 -18.63 11.68 15.86
C ILE A 15 -17.78 11.96 14.60
N TYR A 16 -16.52 11.51 14.57
CA TYR A 16 -15.58 11.73 13.46
C TYR A 16 -15.27 10.46 12.64
N GLU A 17 -15.98 9.35 12.88
CA GLU A 17 -15.88 8.15 12.05
C GLU A 17 -16.66 8.37 10.74
N PHE A 18 -15.98 8.95 9.74
CA PHE A 18 -16.44 8.85 8.37
C PHE A 18 -16.57 7.37 7.98
N SER A 19 -17.68 7.01 7.34
CA SER A 19 -17.79 5.68 6.74
C SER A 19 -16.71 5.51 5.67
N SER A 20 -16.29 4.26 5.44
CA SER A 20 -15.32 3.94 4.39
C SER A 20 -15.77 4.43 3.01
N GLU A 21 -17.08 4.45 2.75
CA GLU A 21 -17.66 4.97 1.51
C GLU A 21 -17.46 6.49 1.37
N MET A 22 -17.65 7.26 2.44
CA MET A 22 -17.42 8.70 2.43
C MET A 22 -15.93 9.01 2.29
N LEU A 23 -15.06 8.30 3.01
CA LEU A 23 -13.60 8.45 2.85
C LEU A 23 -13.17 8.13 1.42
N THR A 24 -13.73 7.09 0.80
CA THR A 24 -13.42 6.73 -0.59
C THR A 24 -13.82 7.87 -1.55
N LYS A 25 -15.00 8.47 -1.37
CA LYS A 25 -15.44 9.61 -2.20
C LYS A 25 -14.52 10.82 -2.01
N ILE A 26 -14.13 11.12 -0.77
CA ILE A 26 -13.21 12.24 -0.49
C ILE A 26 -11.84 11.96 -1.12
N PHE A 27 -11.25 10.79 -0.88
CA PHE A 27 -9.90 10.48 -1.35
C PHE A 27 -9.80 10.45 -2.87
N LYS A 28 -10.87 10.10 -3.59
CA LYS A 28 -10.90 10.16 -5.07
C LYS A 28 -10.80 11.57 -5.64
N GLU A 29 -11.11 12.60 -4.85
CA GLU A 29 -10.96 14.01 -5.23
C GLU A 29 -9.59 14.59 -4.84
N LEU A 30 -8.73 13.79 -4.20
CA LEU A 30 -7.41 14.20 -3.72
C LEU A 30 -6.29 13.78 -4.67
N SER A 31 -5.15 14.48 -4.58
CA SER A 31 -3.92 14.07 -5.27
C SER A 31 -3.19 12.95 -4.52
N ASP A 32 -2.31 12.21 -5.20
CA ASP A 32 -1.54 11.12 -4.58
C ASP A 32 -0.74 11.58 -3.33
N PRO A 33 -0.08 12.75 -3.30
CA PRO A 33 0.58 13.27 -2.08
C PRO A 33 -0.39 13.52 -0.91
N ASP A 34 -1.61 13.97 -1.20
CA ASP A 34 -2.64 14.20 -0.19
C ASP A 34 -3.18 12.87 0.36
N ILE A 35 -3.40 11.89 -0.52
CA ILE A 35 -3.78 10.52 -0.13
C ILE A 35 -2.67 9.89 0.72
N HIS A 36 -1.40 10.08 0.34
CA HIS A 36 -0.26 9.60 1.12
C HIS A 36 -0.31 10.17 2.56
N SER A 37 -0.56 11.46 2.70
CA SER A 37 -0.72 12.10 4.02
C SER A 37 -1.92 11.53 4.80
N CYS A 38 -3.04 11.25 4.11
CA CYS A 38 -4.25 10.68 4.69
C CYS A 38 -4.04 9.24 5.21
N VAL A 39 -3.26 8.41 4.51
CA VAL A 39 -2.93 7.03 4.91
C VAL A 39 -2.19 6.98 6.25
N LEU A 40 -1.45 8.04 6.60
CA LEU A 40 -0.69 8.14 7.86
C LEU A 40 -1.54 8.55 9.07
N VAL A 41 -2.79 8.99 8.86
CA VAL A 41 -3.65 9.52 9.94
C VAL A 41 -4.05 8.44 10.94
N ASN A 42 -4.63 7.33 10.46
CA ASN A 42 -5.03 6.19 11.28
C ASN A 42 -5.24 4.91 10.44
N ARG A 43 -5.46 3.78 11.12
CA ARG A 43 -5.65 2.46 10.45
C ARG A 43 -6.85 2.40 9.50
N GLU A 44 -7.91 3.14 9.76
CA GLU A 44 -9.12 3.12 8.92
C GLU A 44 -8.91 3.93 7.65
N TRP A 45 -8.28 5.09 7.76
CA TRP A 45 -7.90 5.92 6.61
C TRP A 45 -6.85 5.21 5.76
N CYS A 46 -5.88 4.54 6.40
CA CYS A 46 -4.92 3.68 5.73
C CYS A 46 -5.62 2.61 4.88
N ARG A 47 -6.62 1.91 5.43
CA ARG A 47 -7.36 0.85 4.71
C ARG A 47 -8.07 1.35 3.45
N VAL A 48 -8.50 2.61 3.42
CA VAL A 48 -9.19 3.22 2.27
C VAL A 48 -8.22 3.86 1.30
N GLY A 49 -7.22 4.60 1.80
CA GLY A 49 -6.28 5.34 0.96
C GLY A 49 -5.21 4.47 0.33
N LEU A 50 -4.76 3.41 1.00
CA LEU A 50 -3.67 2.57 0.49
C LEU A 50 -4.06 1.84 -0.81
N PRO A 51 -5.25 1.25 -0.96
CA PRO A 51 -5.68 0.67 -2.23
C PRO A 51 -5.82 1.70 -3.37
N LEU A 52 -6.17 2.95 -3.05
CA LEU A 52 -6.28 4.02 -4.04
C LEU A 52 -4.90 4.48 -4.52
N LEU A 53 -3.96 4.65 -3.58
CA LEU A 53 -2.58 5.03 -3.89
C LEU A 53 -1.89 3.92 -4.72
N TRP A 54 -2.18 2.65 -4.42
CA TRP A 54 -1.57 1.49 -5.08
C TRP A 54 -2.30 1.02 -6.35
N GLU A 55 -3.17 1.83 -6.96
CA GLU A 55 -3.85 1.47 -8.21
C GLU A 55 -2.89 1.39 -9.41
N ASP A 56 -1.85 2.24 -9.45
CA ASP A 56 -0.89 2.34 -10.54
C ASP A 56 0.56 2.57 -10.05
N PRO A 57 1.09 1.64 -9.26
CA PRO A 57 2.34 1.87 -8.52
C PRO A 57 3.56 1.66 -9.42
N LEU A 58 3.45 0.99 -10.57
CA LEU A 58 4.57 0.75 -11.49
C LEU A 58 5.17 2.05 -12.05
N SER A 59 4.36 3.10 -12.14
CA SER A 59 4.81 4.46 -12.44
C SER A 59 5.87 5.00 -11.45
N TRP A 60 6.04 4.38 -10.28
CA TRP A 60 7.03 4.76 -9.26
C TRP A 60 8.40 4.07 -9.43
N GLY A 61 8.52 3.11 -10.36
CA GLY A 61 9.81 2.54 -10.79
C GLY A 61 10.32 1.33 -9.99
N ALA A 62 11.65 1.13 -9.99
CA ALA A 62 12.33 -0.09 -9.53
C ALA A 62 11.98 -0.57 -8.10
N PRO A 63 11.83 0.30 -7.08
CA PRO A 63 11.56 -0.14 -5.70
C PRO A 63 10.27 -0.97 -5.55
N ILE A 64 9.31 -0.82 -6.48
CA ILE A 64 8.06 -1.58 -6.52
C ILE A 64 8.32 -3.07 -6.76
N ILE A 65 9.32 -3.40 -7.58
CA ILE A 65 9.61 -4.77 -7.99
C ILE A 65 10.00 -5.60 -6.78
N GLU A 66 10.80 -5.06 -5.87
CA GLU A 66 11.16 -5.74 -4.62
C GLU A 66 9.95 -6.06 -3.75
N ILE A 67 8.99 -5.13 -3.70
CA ILE A 67 7.75 -5.32 -2.94
C ILE A 67 6.98 -6.50 -3.55
N TYR A 68 6.84 -6.57 -4.88
CA TYR A 68 6.16 -7.70 -5.54
C TYR A 68 6.88 -9.03 -5.43
N LEU A 69 8.21 -9.03 -5.53
CA LEU A 69 9.00 -10.24 -5.33
C LEU A 69 8.81 -10.81 -3.91
N ASN A 70 8.46 -9.97 -2.94
CA ASN A 70 8.09 -10.42 -1.60
C ASN A 70 6.72 -11.14 -1.51
N PHE A 71 5.83 -10.97 -2.48
CA PHE A 71 4.55 -11.69 -2.51
C PHE A 71 4.63 -13.03 -3.26
N LEU A 72 5.73 -13.31 -3.95
CA LEU A 72 5.94 -14.58 -4.65
C LEU A 72 6.12 -15.75 -3.67
N SER A 73 5.57 -16.90 -4.04
CA SER A 73 5.77 -18.16 -3.31
C SER A 73 7.23 -18.57 -3.27
N THR A 74 7.62 -19.42 -2.33
CA THR A 74 8.99 -19.95 -2.25
C THR A 74 9.43 -20.64 -3.55
N GLU A 75 8.49 -21.29 -4.23
CA GLU A 75 8.72 -21.99 -5.50
C GLU A 75 8.93 -21.00 -6.66
N GLN A 76 8.07 -19.97 -6.75
CA GLN A 76 8.23 -18.88 -7.74
C GLN A 76 9.52 -18.08 -7.51
N ARG A 77 9.90 -17.83 -6.26
CA ARG A 77 11.19 -17.19 -5.95
C ARG A 77 12.36 -18.07 -6.36
N SER A 78 12.25 -19.39 -6.22
CA SER A 78 13.32 -20.32 -6.57
C SER A 78 13.62 -20.37 -8.07
N SER A 79 12.64 -20.09 -8.93
CA SER A 79 12.87 -19.98 -10.38
C SER A 79 13.59 -18.67 -10.76
N ILE A 80 13.38 -17.59 -9.99
CA ILE A 80 14.07 -16.29 -10.14
C ILE A 80 15.50 -16.34 -9.57
N ARG A 81 15.73 -17.17 -8.54
CA ARG A 81 17.00 -17.29 -7.80
C ARG A 81 18.19 -17.87 -8.59
N ARG A 82 18.03 -18.13 -9.89
CA ARG A 82 19.16 -18.37 -10.80
C ARG A 82 19.93 -17.09 -11.11
N THR A 83 19.33 -15.93 -10.84
CA THR A 83 19.97 -14.62 -10.87
C THR A 83 20.36 -14.23 -9.44
N THR A 84 21.51 -13.55 -9.30
CA THR A 84 22.32 -13.28 -8.09
C THR A 84 21.65 -12.51 -6.96
N VAL A 85 20.33 -12.35 -6.96
CA VAL A 85 19.63 -11.41 -6.08
C VAL A 85 19.15 -12.09 -4.80
N SER A 86 19.65 -11.63 -3.65
CA SER A 86 19.18 -12.05 -2.35
C SER A 86 17.84 -11.39 -2.03
N LEU A 87 16.73 -12.09 -2.31
CA LEU A 87 15.41 -11.67 -1.85
C LEU A 87 15.33 -11.86 -0.34
N ASN A 88 15.58 -10.80 0.41
CA ASN A 88 15.39 -10.79 1.85
C ASN A 88 13.94 -11.16 2.16
N LYS A 89 13.74 -12.09 3.08
CA LYS A 89 12.41 -12.62 3.41
C LYS A 89 11.67 -11.56 4.23
N VAL A 90 10.96 -10.65 3.59
CA VAL A 90 10.14 -9.67 4.30
C VAL A 90 8.91 -10.39 4.85
N SER A 91 8.86 -10.51 6.18
CA SER A 91 7.82 -11.19 6.93
C SER A 91 6.59 -10.30 7.12
N ASN A 92 5.40 -10.90 7.01
CA ASN A 92 4.10 -10.40 7.45
C ASN A 92 3.72 -9.00 6.96
N HIS A 93 3.40 -8.88 5.67
CA HIS A 93 2.73 -7.70 5.15
C HIS A 93 1.32 -7.57 5.74
N ILE A 94 0.98 -6.39 6.26
CA ILE A 94 -0.36 -6.07 6.78
C ILE A 94 -1.38 -6.04 5.64
N PHE A 95 -0.92 -5.72 4.42
CA PHE A 95 -1.71 -5.63 3.21
C PHE A 95 -1.11 -6.47 2.09
N CYS A 96 -1.96 -7.06 1.26
CA CYS A 96 -1.55 -7.70 0.02
C CYS A 96 -1.47 -6.63 -1.08
N TYR A 97 -0.32 -5.94 -1.20
CA TYR A 97 -0.14 -4.87 -2.19
C TYR A 97 -0.45 -5.28 -3.64
N PRO A 98 -0.13 -6.52 -4.10
CA PRO A 98 -0.51 -6.96 -5.44
C PRO A 98 -2.02 -6.91 -5.71
N ASP A 99 -2.86 -7.09 -4.69
CA ASP A 99 -4.33 -7.09 -4.86
C ASP A 99 -4.89 -5.70 -5.17
N PHE A 100 -4.10 -4.64 -4.97
CA PHE A 100 -4.53 -3.26 -5.18
C PHE A 100 -4.26 -2.74 -6.60
N ILE A 101 -3.46 -3.45 -7.39
CA ILE A 101 -3.09 -3.03 -8.74
C ILE A 101 -4.34 -3.04 -9.63
N LYS A 102 -4.60 -1.90 -10.28
CA LYS A 102 -5.67 -1.77 -11.30
C LYS A 102 -5.12 -1.42 -12.67
N LYS A 103 -3.93 -0.83 -12.73
CA LYS A 103 -3.24 -0.50 -13.97
C LYS A 103 -1.91 -1.23 -14.00
N LEU A 104 -1.68 -1.95 -15.09
CA LEU A 104 -0.46 -2.71 -15.33
C LEU A 104 0.05 -2.37 -16.72
N SER A 105 0.91 -1.35 -16.80
CA SER A 105 1.61 -1.01 -18.03
C SER A 105 2.77 -1.99 -18.26
N TYR A 106 2.75 -2.71 -19.38
CA TYR A 106 3.83 -3.62 -19.73
C TYR A 106 5.16 -2.88 -19.90
N THR A 107 5.11 -1.67 -20.46
CA THR A 107 6.30 -0.81 -20.65
C THR A 107 6.91 -0.44 -19.31
N GLU A 108 6.11 0.09 -18.38
CA GLU A 108 6.59 0.48 -17.04
C GLU A 108 7.08 -0.72 -16.25
N LEU A 109 6.40 -1.87 -16.35
CA LEU A 109 6.84 -3.11 -15.71
C LEU A 109 8.21 -3.55 -16.24
N HIS A 110 8.39 -3.54 -17.56
CA HIS A 110 9.65 -3.91 -18.20
C HIS A 110 10.78 -2.96 -17.79
N GLU A 111 10.53 -1.65 -17.79
CA GLU A 111 11.48 -0.63 -17.35
C GLU A 111 11.84 -0.77 -15.87
N ALA A 112 10.86 -0.97 -14.98
CA ALA A 112 11.08 -1.15 -13.56
C ALA A 112 11.89 -2.42 -13.25
N ILE A 113 11.59 -3.54 -13.94
CA ILE A 113 12.36 -4.78 -13.80
C ILE A 113 13.79 -4.59 -14.31
N PHE A 114 13.96 -3.93 -15.46
CA PHE A 114 15.29 -3.69 -16.04
C PHE A 114 16.13 -2.79 -15.13
N SER A 115 15.55 -1.73 -14.59
CA SER A 115 16.21 -0.85 -13.62
C SER A 115 16.60 -1.61 -12.35
N TRP A 116 15.68 -2.43 -11.81
CA TRP A 116 15.95 -3.27 -10.63
C TRP A 116 17.06 -4.32 -10.85
N LEU A 117 17.24 -4.82 -12.08
CA LEU A 117 18.32 -5.76 -12.39
C LEU A 117 19.70 -5.11 -12.51
N ILE A 118 19.76 -3.79 -12.73
CA ILE A 118 21.00 -3.03 -12.92
C ILE A 118 21.49 -2.39 -11.60
N GLU A 119 20.57 -2.05 -10.70
CA GLU A 119 20.85 -1.58 -9.33
C GLU A 119 21.53 -2.66 -8.46
#